data_AF-A0A1B6DBY0-F1
#
_entry.id   AF-A0A1B6DBY0-F1
#
_cell.length_a   1.000
_cell.length_b   1.000
_cell.length_c   1.000
_cell.angle_alpha   90.00
_cell.angle_beta   90.00
_cell.angle_gamma   90.00
#
_symmetry.space_group_name_H-M   'P 1'
#
loop_
_entity.id
_entity.type
_entity.pdbx_description
1 polymer ?
#
loop_
_entity_poly.entity_id
_entity_poly.type
_entity_poly.pdbx_seq_one_letter_code
_entity_poly.pdbx_strand_id
1 'polypeptide(L)'
;MCSIFSGNYLVINVSPIEFGHCLYLPALYNCLPQIPTLDSLHNAIELILLSNTPAFRVGFNGLCAYCSLNHLHYHSYYLDRKMLLETINVDHLSGPCYILKEFPSKGFVFELKPGGDTETLSKYVYKLTNFLQNNEEPYNIYITRSIPIGQINDDGTRNTIRVYVWARKPTYGMKNLKVFHPALCELFGHLAIKSKDGYETITEEIVSDILQDITMEPFNRIVNQVKILFSN
;
A
#
# COMPACT_ATOMS: atom_id res chain seq x y z
N MET A 1 14.83 34.31 4.60
CA MET A 1 15.46 33.06 4.14
C MET A 1 14.38 31.98 4.18
N CYS A 2 13.94 31.47 3.02
CA CYS A 2 13.14 30.23 3.01
C CYS A 2 14.01 29.12 3.60
N SER A 3 13.55 28.51 4.68
CA SER A 3 14.19 27.34 5.26
C SER A 3 14.16 26.20 4.23
N ILE A 4 15.30 25.96 3.56
CA ILE A 4 15.51 24.80 2.68
C ILE A 4 15.48 23.49 3.51
N PHE A 5 15.34 23.58 4.84
CA PHE A 5 15.41 22.48 5.80
C PHE A 5 14.05 22.00 6.29
N SER A 6 12.94 22.60 5.85
CA SER A 6 11.58 22.17 6.20
C SER A 6 10.79 21.95 4.91
N GLY A 7 10.91 20.76 4.33
CA GLY A 7 10.34 20.49 3.02
C GLY A 7 10.00 19.03 2.78
N ASN A 8 9.08 18.83 1.85
CA ASN A 8 8.69 17.56 1.26
C ASN A 8 9.39 17.42 -0.08
N TYR A 9 10.03 16.28 -0.35
CA TYR A 9 10.83 16.10 -1.56
C TYR A 9 10.33 14.93 -2.39
N LEU A 10 10.41 15.06 -3.71
CA LEU A 10 10.34 13.95 -4.65
C LEU A 10 11.72 13.79 -5.27
N VAL A 11 12.32 12.63 -5.11
CA VAL A 11 13.64 12.31 -5.66
C VAL A 11 13.56 11.09 -6.56
N ILE A 12 14.35 11.03 -7.62
CA ILE A 12 14.38 9.88 -8.52
C ILE A 12 15.01 8.69 -7.79
N ASN A 13 14.37 7.53 -7.88
CA ASN A 13 14.94 6.32 -7.32
C ASN A 13 16.03 5.77 -8.25
N VAL A 14 17.24 5.58 -7.72
CA VAL A 14 18.40 5.02 -8.44
C VAL A 14 18.24 3.54 -8.81
N SER A 15 17.25 2.86 -8.22
CA SER A 15 16.87 1.48 -8.54
C SER A 15 15.38 1.44 -8.83
N PRO A 16 14.97 1.89 -10.03
CA PRO A 16 13.56 2.03 -10.37
C PRO A 16 12.84 0.67 -10.38
N ILE A 17 11.60 0.65 -9.88
CA ILE A 17 10.69 -0.51 -9.95
C ILE A 17 10.05 -0.52 -11.34
N GLU A 18 9.60 0.65 -11.78
CA GLU A 18 8.93 0.88 -13.05
C GLU A 18 9.21 2.33 -13.50
N PHE A 19 8.75 2.69 -14.69
CA PHE A 19 8.77 4.03 -15.25
C PHE A 19 8.39 5.12 -14.24
N GLY A 20 9.25 6.15 -14.17
CA GLY A 20 9.05 7.31 -13.31
C GLY A 20 9.16 7.02 -11.82
N HIS A 21 9.78 5.90 -11.40
CA HIS A 21 9.94 5.59 -9.97
C HIS A 21 10.72 6.68 -9.22
N CYS A 22 10.00 7.38 -8.36
CA CYS A 22 10.50 8.37 -7.42
C CYS A 22 10.25 7.92 -5.98
N LEU A 23 10.97 8.53 -5.05
CA LEU A 23 10.73 8.45 -3.62
C LEU A 23 10.14 9.77 -3.16
N TYR A 24 9.00 9.71 -2.48
CA TYR A 24 8.46 10.82 -1.71
C TYR A 24 9.07 10.78 -0.30
N LEU A 25 9.79 11.84 0.06
CA LEU A 25 10.52 12.02 1.31
C LEU A 25 9.86 13.15 2.12
N PRO A 26 8.87 12.83 2.97
CA PRO A 26 8.22 13.80 3.84
C PRO A 26 9.18 14.30 4.91
N ALA A 27 9.25 15.62 5.11
CA ALA A 27 10.04 16.25 6.17
C ALA A 27 11.48 15.67 6.30
N LEU A 28 12.19 15.55 5.17
CA LEU A 28 13.48 14.84 5.04
C LEU A 28 14.47 15.12 6.17
N TYR A 29 14.62 16.39 6.55
CA TYR A 29 15.61 16.82 7.55
C TYR A 29 15.15 16.64 8.99
N ASN A 30 13.91 16.20 9.23
CA ASN A 30 13.44 15.80 10.55
C ASN A 30 13.91 14.37 10.90
N CYS A 31 14.53 13.65 9.96
CA CYS A 31 15.09 12.31 10.15
C CYS A 31 14.09 11.32 10.78
N LEU A 32 12.83 11.37 10.33
CA LEU A 32 11.77 10.52 10.84
C LEU A 32 12.07 9.05 10.52
N PRO A 33 11.80 8.11 11.46
CA PRO A 33 11.90 6.69 11.19
C PRO A 33 10.88 6.28 10.12
N GLN A 34 11.01 5.07 9.55
CA GLN A 34 10.06 4.52 8.57
C GLN A 34 8.71 4.15 9.22
N ILE A 35 8.00 5.16 9.70
CA ILE A 35 6.69 5.13 10.36
C ILE A 35 5.86 6.28 9.77
N PRO A 36 4.71 6.00 9.14
CA PRO A 36 3.83 7.04 8.61
C PRO A 36 3.36 8.02 9.68
N THR A 37 3.39 9.30 9.37
CA THR A 37 2.67 10.33 10.14
C THR A 37 1.33 10.62 9.46
N LEU A 38 0.43 11.30 10.16
CA LEU A 38 -0.83 11.74 9.55
C LEU A 38 -0.57 12.64 8.33
N ASP A 39 0.35 13.60 8.47
CA ASP A 39 0.74 14.52 7.40
C ASP A 39 1.38 13.79 6.21
N SER A 40 2.23 12.77 6.47
CA SER A 40 2.87 12.03 5.39
C SER A 40 1.88 11.20 4.60
N LEU A 41 0.88 10.58 5.26
CA LEU A 41 -0.20 9.86 4.61
C LEU A 41 -1.11 10.79 3.80
N HIS A 42 -1.46 11.94 4.37
CA HIS A 42 -2.26 12.94 3.68
C HIS A 42 -1.59 13.40 2.40
N ASN A 43 -0.33 13.80 2.48
CA ASN A 43 0.44 14.20 1.31
C ASN A 43 0.61 13.05 0.30
N ALA A 44 0.75 11.80 0.75
CA ALA A 44 0.82 10.64 -0.14
C ALA A 44 -0.49 10.40 -0.92
N ILE A 45 -1.64 10.66 -0.31
CA ILE A 45 -2.95 10.60 -0.97
C ILE A 45 -3.11 11.78 -1.94
N GLU A 46 -2.74 12.99 -1.53
CA GLU A 46 -2.77 14.19 -2.39
C GLU A 46 -1.87 14.03 -3.63
N LEU A 47 -0.70 13.41 -3.49
CA LEU A 47 0.20 13.12 -4.62
C LEU A 47 -0.51 12.32 -5.74
N ILE A 48 -1.42 11.40 -5.38
CA ILE A 48 -2.22 10.67 -6.37
C ILE A 48 -3.20 11.59 -7.11
N LEU A 49 -3.74 12.59 -6.43
CA LEU A 49 -4.69 13.56 -7.01
C LEU A 49 -3.99 14.55 -7.94
N LEU A 50 -2.74 14.92 -7.67
CA LEU A 50 -1.96 15.84 -8.51
C LEU A 50 -1.61 15.27 -9.89
N SER A 51 -1.65 13.96 -10.06
CA SER A 51 -1.43 13.32 -11.37
C SER A 51 -2.74 13.22 -12.16
N ASN A 52 -2.77 13.63 -13.43
CA ASN A 52 -3.98 13.46 -14.25
C ASN A 52 -4.16 12.03 -14.81
N THR A 53 -3.23 11.11 -14.53
CA THR A 53 -3.30 9.74 -15.02
C THR A 53 -3.64 8.75 -13.90
N PRO A 54 -4.53 7.77 -14.16
CA PRO A 54 -4.76 6.68 -13.25
C PRO A 54 -3.65 5.65 -13.29
N ALA A 55 -2.51 5.86 -13.95
CA ALA A 55 -1.35 4.98 -13.86
C ALA A 55 -0.46 5.29 -12.64
N PHE A 56 -0.57 6.49 -12.05
CA PHE A 56 0.30 6.88 -10.94
C PHE A 56 -0.10 6.17 -9.64
N ARG A 57 0.90 5.61 -8.94
CA ARG A 57 0.76 4.79 -7.74
C ARG A 57 1.69 5.29 -6.67
N VAL A 58 1.28 5.14 -5.42
CA VAL A 58 2.11 5.43 -4.24
C VAL A 58 2.03 4.23 -3.31
N GLY A 59 3.15 3.84 -2.72
CA GLY A 59 3.19 2.73 -1.77
C GLY A 59 4.23 2.92 -0.69
N PHE A 60 4.08 2.15 0.37
CA PHE A 60 4.91 2.20 1.56
C PHE A 60 5.27 0.79 2.01
N ASN A 61 6.55 0.55 2.26
CA ASN A 61 7.03 -0.64 2.95
C ASN A 61 7.39 -0.24 4.38
N GLY A 62 6.72 -0.81 5.38
CA GLY A 62 7.06 -0.61 6.78
C GLY A 62 8.31 -1.37 7.22
N LEU A 63 8.80 -1.07 8.42
CA LEU A 63 9.85 -1.86 9.05
C LEU A 63 9.40 -3.32 9.19
N CYS A 64 10.33 -4.25 8.96
CA CYS A 64 10.05 -5.70 8.85
C CYS A 64 9.03 -6.09 7.75
N ALA A 65 8.53 -5.13 6.96
CA ALA A 65 7.61 -5.28 5.85
C ALA A 65 8.28 -4.99 4.50
N TYR A 66 9.47 -5.56 4.33
CA TYR A 66 10.31 -5.41 3.13
C TYR A 66 10.87 -3.99 2.88
N CYS A 67 10.88 -3.12 3.88
CA CYS A 67 11.60 -1.86 3.77
C CYS A 67 13.13 -2.06 3.75
N SER A 68 13.83 -1.31 2.91
CA SER A 68 15.28 -1.36 2.77
C SER A 68 16.02 -0.30 3.60
N LEU A 69 15.32 0.77 4.01
CA LEU A 69 15.90 1.94 4.69
C LEU A 69 14.99 2.40 5.83
N ASN A 70 15.56 2.88 6.93
CA ASN A 70 14.78 3.34 8.09
C ASN A 70 14.44 4.85 8.05
N HIS A 71 14.65 5.54 6.94
CA HIS A 71 14.21 6.93 6.77
C HIS A 71 12.80 6.93 6.20
N LEU A 72 11.83 7.64 6.79
CA LEU A 72 10.48 7.80 6.23
C LEU A 72 10.46 8.14 4.72
N HIS A 73 10.00 7.19 3.91
CA HIS A 73 9.82 7.36 2.48
C HIS A 73 8.64 6.54 1.95
N TYR A 74 8.07 7.04 0.86
CA TYR A 74 7.08 6.34 0.05
C TYR A 74 7.64 6.14 -1.35
N HIS A 75 7.33 4.99 -1.95
CA HIS A 75 7.57 4.73 -3.35
C HIS A 75 6.45 5.37 -4.17
N SER A 76 6.79 5.96 -5.30
CA SER A 76 5.81 6.44 -6.27
C SER A 76 6.27 6.13 -7.68
N TYR A 77 5.41 5.59 -8.54
CA TYR A 77 5.76 5.21 -9.91
C TYR A 77 4.51 5.18 -10.80
N TYR A 78 4.71 5.08 -12.10
CA TYR A 78 3.61 4.91 -13.06
C TYR A 78 3.53 3.45 -13.48
N LEU A 79 2.34 2.86 -13.44
CA LEU A 79 2.07 1.54 -13.98
C LEU A 79 0.87 1.64 -14.93
N ASP A 80 1.14 1.63 -16.23
CA ASP A 80 0.11 1.74 -17.28
C ASP A 80 -0.54 0.37 -17.58
N ARG A 81 -1.07 -0.22 -16.51
CA ARG A 81 -1.80 -1.49 -16.50
C ARG A 81 -2.96 -1.39 -15.52
N LYS A 82 -4.14 -1.80 -15.98
CA LYS A 82 -5.30 -2.00 -15.08
C LYS A 82 -5.02 -3.20 -14.20
N MET A 83 -5.04 -2.99 -12.89
CA MET A 83 -4.81 -4.05 -11.91
C MET A 83 -6.13 -4.50 -11.27
N LEU A 84 -6.25 -5.80 -10.96
CA LEU A 84 -7.49 -6.39 -10.42
C LEU A 84 -7.99 -5.65 -9.17
N LEU A 85 -7.09 -5.25 -8.28
CA LEU A 85 -7.48 -4.57 -7.05
C LEU A 85 -8.18 -3.22 -7.30
N GLU A 86 -7.96 -2.57 -8.45
CA GLU A 86 -8.68 -1.32 -8.81
C GLU A 86 -10.19 -1.52 -9.01
N THR A 87 -10.64 -2.76 -9.23
CA THR A 87 -12.03 -3.08 -9.54
C THR A 87 -12.60 -4.21 -8.69
N ILE A 88 -11.78 -4.94 -7.93
CA ILE A 88 -12.24 -6.06 -7.11
C ILE A 88 -13.30 -5.61 -6.09
N ASN A 89 -14.26 -6.49 -5.82
CA ASN A 89 -15.19 -6.30 -4.73
C ASN A 89 -14.49 -6.47 -3.38
N VAL A 90 -14.97 -5.74 -2.39
CA VAL A 90 -14.49 -5.79 -1.00
C VAL A 90 -15.68 -5.90 -0.07
N ASP A 91 -15.51 -6.61 1.04
CA ASP A 91 -16.56 -6.78 2.04
C ASP A 91 -16.46 -5.65 3.07
N HIS A 92 -17.61 -5.10 3.48
CA HIS A 92 -17.64 -4.11 4.56
C HIS A 92 -17.30 -4.77 5.90
N LEU A 93 -16.37 -4.17 6.66
CA LEU A 93 -15.97 -4.67 7.98
C LEU A 93 -16.66 -3.88 9.09
N SER A 94 -16.39 -2.58 9.16
CA SER A 94 -16.94 -1.64 10.15
C SER A 94 -16.58 -0.20 9.78
N GLY A 95 -17.47 0.75 10.04
CA GLY A 95 -17.25 2.18 9.74
C GLY A 95 -16.76 2.39 8.29
N PRO A 96 -15.65 3.10 8.07
CA PRO A 96 -15.07 3.33 6.73
C PRO A 96 -14.17 2.17 6.23
N CYS A 97 -14.03 1.09 7.00
CA CYS A 97 -13.09 0.01 6.73
C CYS A 97 -13.77 -1.16 6.01
N TYR A 98 -13.11 -1.64 4.95
CA TYR A 98 -13.45 -2.83 4.18
C TYR A 98 -12.32 -3.86 4.24
N ILE A 99 -12.56 -5.09 3.76
CA ILE A 99 -11.57 -6.17 3.71
C ILE A 99 -11.51 -6.85 2.34
N LEU A 100 -10.32 -7.31 1.97
CA LEU A 100 -10.09 -8.16 0.81
C LEU A 100 -10.42 -9.62 1.13
N LYS A 101 -11.44 -10.17 0.47
CA LYS A 101 -11.84 -11.57 0.64
C LYS A 101 -11.37 -12.47 -0.49
N GLU A 102 -11.62 -12.08 -1.73
CA GLU A 102 -11.37 -12.90 -2.93
C GLU A 102 -9.98 -12.68 -3.55
N PHE A 103 -9.06 -12.07 -2.81
CA PHE A 103 -7.67 -11.87 -3.24
C PHE A 103 -6.71 -12.61 -2.29
N PRO A 104 -5.58 -13.16 -2.77
CA PRO A 104 -4.66 -13.93 -1.91
C PRO A 104 -4.07 -13.13 -0.76
N SER A 105 -3.68 -11.86 -0.98
CA SER A 105 -3.19 -10.99 0.10
C SER A 105 -4.36 -10.42 0.92
N LYS A 106 -4.51 -10.89 2.16
CA LYS A 106 -5.57 -10.44 3.07
C LYS A 106 -5.20 -9.11 3.69
N GLY A 107 -6.10 -8.13 3.59
CA GLY A 107 -5.84 -6.77 4.03
C GLY A 107 -7.09 -5.93 4.16
N PHE A 108 -6.88 -4.70 4.62
CA PHE A 108 -7.91 -3.70 4.84
C PHE A 108 -7.92 -2.69 3.70
N VAL A 109 -9.10 -2.15 3.40
CA VAL A 109 -9.30 -1.19 2.30
C VAL A 109 -10.08 0.00 2.81
N PHE A 110 -9.62 1.19 2.43
CA PHE A 110 -10.32 2.46 2.60
C PHE A 110 -10.51 3.13 1.25
N GLU A 111 -11.53 3.98 1.15
CA GLU A 111 -11.91 4.64 -0.09
C GLU A 111 -12.06 6.15 0.10
N LEU A 112 -11.52 6.92 -0.85
CA LEU A 112 -11.92 8.29 -1.12
C LEU A 112 -12.83 8.32 -2.33
N LYS A 113 -14.11 8.58 -2.09
CA LYS A 113 -15.10 8.80 -3.16
C LYS A 113 -14.83 10.12 -3.89
N PRO A 114 -15.34 10.29 -5.12
CA PRO A 114 -15.25 11.56 -5.84
C PRO A 114 -15.80 12.71 -4.97
N GLY A 115 -15.01 13.78 -4.80
CA GLY A 115 -15.35 14.92 -3.95
C GLY A 115 -15.25 14.67 -2.43
N GLY A 116 -14.70 13.52 -2.02
CA GLY A 116 -14.42 13.23 -0.62
C GLY A 116 -13.27 14.05 -0.04
N ASP A 117 -13.16 14.03 1.29
CA ASP A 117 -12.11 14.72 2.04
C ASP A 117 -10.89 13.82 2.27
N THR A 118 -9.74 14.24 1.74
CA THR A 118 -8.47 13.54 1.88
C THR A 118 -7.96 13.54 3.31
N GLU A 119 -8.24 14.57 4.11
CA GLU A 119 -7.85 14.64 5.50
C GLU A 119 -8.56 13.54 6.32
N THR A 120 -9.86 13.36 6.10
CA THR A 120 -10.66 12.31 6.71
C THR A 120 -10.17 10.91 6.32
N LEU A 121 -9.90 10.65 5.04
CA LEU A 121 -9.32 9.37 4.61
C LEU A 121 -7.97 9.12 5.31
N SER A 122 -7.12 10.14 5.37
CA SER A 122 -5.80 10.05 6.00
C SER A 122 -5.89 9.72 7.48
N LYS A 123 -6.87 10.28 8.20
CA LYS A 123 -7.15 9.96 9.60
C LYS A 123 -7.54 8.49 9.78
N TYR A 124 -8.33 7.91 8.88
CA TYR A 124 -8.71 6.49 8.96
C TYR A 124 -7.51 5.57 8.71
N VAL A 125 -6.73 5.84 7.68
CA VAL A 125 -5.52 5.06 7.38
C VAL A 125 -4.51 5.19 8.52
N TYR A 126 -4.29 6.41 9.02
CA TYR A 126 -3.40 6.68 10.16
C TYR A 126 -3.86 5.95 11.44
N LYS A 127 -5.17 5.94 11.72
CA LYS A 127 -5.75 5.20 12.86
C LYS A 127 -5.38 3.71 12.79
N LEU A 128 -5.50 3.09 11.61
CA LEU A 128 -5.12 1.70 11.42
C LEU A 128 -3.60 1.51 11.53
N THR A 129 -2.79 2.31 10.84
CA THR A 129 -1.33 2.13 10.86
C THR A 129 -0.73 2.38 12.25
N ASN A 130 -1.28 3.32 13.01
CA ASN A 130 -0.91 3.56 14.41
C ASN A 130 -1.30 2.38 15.29
N PHE A 131 -2.48 1.78 15.08
CA PHE A 131 -2.87 0.53 15.75
C PHE A 131 -1.89 -0.60 15.45
N LEU A 132 -1.53 -0.82 14.17
CA LEU A 132 -0.57 -1.85 13.77
C LEU A 132 0.81 -1.60 14.40
N GLN A 133 1.29 -0.36 14.35
CA GLN A 133 2.56 0.04 14.95
C GLN A 133 2.61 -0.23 16.45
N ASN A 134 1.55 0.09 17.19
CA ASN A 134 1.47 -0.11 18.63
C ASN A 134 1.35 -1.60 19.03
N ASN A 135 0.93 -2.46 18.10
CA ASN A 135 0.87 -3.90 18.27
C ASN A 135 2.07 -4.62 17.64
N GLU A 136 3.08 -3.88 17.20
CA GLU A 136 4.30 -4.41 16.56
C GLU A 136 4.02 -5.28 15.32
N GLU A 137 2.91 -5.01 14.63
CA GLU A 137 2.53 -5.71 13.41
C GLU A 137 3.20 -5.04 12.20
N PRO A 138 4.05 -5.73 11.43
CA PRO A 138 4.60 -5.20 10.19
C PRO A 138 3.51 -4.98 9.14
N TYR A 139 3.61 -3.91 8.35
CA TYR A 139 2.61 -3.63 7.31
C TYR A 139 3.15 -2.94 6.05
N ASN A 140 2.40 -3.12 4.96
CA ASN A 140 2.55 -2.38 3.72
C ASN A 140 1.31 -1.53 3.44
N ILE A 141 1.50 -0.41 2.76
CA ILE A 141 0.41 0.45 2.26
C ILE A 141 0.54 0.58 0.76
N TYR A 142 -0.58 0.61 0.05
CA TYR A 142 -0.63 0.90 -1.37
C TYR A 142 -1.82 1.77 -1.72
N ILE A 143 -1.58 2.82 -2.50
CA ILE A 143 -2.54 3.84 -2.87
C ILE A 143 -2.67 3.86 -4.39
N THR A 144 -3.88 3.68 -4.87
CA THR A 144 -4.19 3.63 -6.30
C THR A 144 -5.50 4.34 -6.58
N ARG A 145 -5.65 4.84 -7.81
CA ARG A 145 -6.98 5.16 -8.32
C ARG A 145 -7.75 3.87 -8.63
N SER A 146 -9.06 3.92 -8.46
CA SER A 146 -9.96 2.77 -8.60
C SER A 146 -11.32 3.23 -9.13
N ILE A 147 -12.21 2.27 -9.37
CA ILE A 147 -13.65 2.54 -9.39
C ILE A 147 -14.20 2.60 -7.95
N PRO A 148 -15.34 3.27 -7.74
CA PRO A 148 -16.09 3.20 -6.48
C PRO A 148 -16.38 1.75 -6.03
N ILE A 149 -16.27 1.48 -4.73
CA ILE A 149 -16.68 0.24 -4.10
C ILE A 149 -18.19 0.04 -4.35
N GLY A 150 -18.55 -1.15 -4.85
CA GLY A 150 -19.92 -1.49 -5.22
C GLY A 150 -20.31 -1.11 -6.65
N GLN A 151 -19.45 -0.41 -7.41
CA GLN A 151 -19.67 -0.20 -8.84
C GLN A 151 -19.33 -1.47 -9.61
N ILE A 152 -20.30 -1.97 -10.38
CA ILE A 152 -20.16 -3.22 -11.16
C ILE A 152 -19.65 -2.96 -12.57
N ASN A 153 -20.00 -1.82 -13.17
CA ASN A 153 -19.63 -1.48 -14.54
C ASN A 153 -18.36 -0.62 -14.56
N ASP A 154 -17.27 -1.14 -15.14
CA ASP A 154 -16.07 -0.36 -15.43
C ASP A 154 -16.32 0.52 -16.67
N ASP A 155 -16.64 1.79 -16.45
CA ASP A 155 -16.77 2.80 -17.52
C ASP A 155 -15.42 3.37 -17.98
N GLY A 156 -14.31 2.79 -17.50
CA GLY A 156 -12.94 3.25 -17.74
C GLY A 156 -12.51 4.40 -16.84
N THR A 157 -13.42 5.01 -16.08
CA THR A 157 -13.08 6.08 -15.17
C THR A 157 -12.45 5.52 -13.89
N ARG A 158 -11.51 6.29 -13.33
CA ARG A 158 -10.78 5.94 -12.11
C ARG A 158 -10.77 7.18 -11.22
N ASN A 159 -11.96 7.60 -10.80
CA ASN A 159 -12.22 8.86 -10.09
C ASN A 159 -12.20 8.73 -8.56
N THR A 160 -11.93 7.52 -8.08
CA THR A 160 -11.89 7.17 -6.66
C THR A 160 -10.45 6.79 -6.29
N ILE A 161 -10.06 6.94 -5.03
CA ILE A 161 -8.81 6.40 -4.49
C ILE A 161 -9.13 5.25 -3.56
N ARG A 162 -8.42 4.12 -3.72
CA ARG A 162 -8.36 3.06 -2.71
C ARG A 162 -7.00 3.05 -2.03
N VAL A 163 -7.03 2.91 -0.72
CA VAL A 163 -5.85 2.67 0.11
C VAL A 163 -5.94 1.26 0.68
N TYR A 164 -4.96 0.43 0.35
CA TYR A 164 -4.78 -0.91 0.86
C TYR A 164 -3.78 -0.89 2.00
N VAL A 165 -4.08 -1.61 3.08
CA VAL A 165 -3.16 -1.84 4.19
C VAL A 165 -3.13 -3.33 4.50
N TRP A 166 -1.96 -3.95 4.38
CA TRP A 166 -1.76 -5.37 4.70
C TRP A 166 -0.88 -5.48 5.92
N ALA A 167 -1.42 -6.01 7.02
CA ALA A 167 -0.60 -6.59 8.07
C ALA A 167 0.02 -7.89 7.55
N ARG A 168 1.27 -8.16 7.93
CA ARG A 168 1.99 -9.31 7.38
C ARG A 168 3.01 -9.88 8.35
N LYS A 169 3.39 -11.14 8.11
CA LYS A 169 4.46 -11.79 8.83
C LYS A 169 5.75 -10.97 8.66
N PRO A 170 6.51 -10.76 9.73
CA PRO A 170 7.77 -10.04 9.63
C PRO A 170 8.74 -10.79 8.70
N THR A 171 9.58 -10.02 8.02
CA THR A 171 10.66 -10.57 7.20
C THR A 171 12.00 -10.30 7.85
N TYR A 172 12.70 -11.38 8.22
CA TYR A 172 14.02 -11.36 8.84
C TYR A 172 15.04 -12.09 7.95
N GLY A 173 16.30 -11.62 7.91
CA GLY A 173 17.42 -12.35 7.31
C GLY A 173 17.44 -12.44 5.77
N MET A 174 18.28 -13.36 5.24
CA MET A 174 18.37 -13.63 3.81
C MET A 174 17.09 -14.29 3.31
N LYS A 175 16.48 -13.64 2.32
CA LYS A 175 15.16 -13.93 1.80
C LYS A 175 15.21 -15.15 0.88
N ASN A 176 15.00 -16.34 1.43
CA ASN A 176 14.90 -17.60 0.65
C ASN A 176 13.47 -17.85 0.15
N LEU A 177 12.83 -16.84 -0.45
CA LEU A 177 11.68 -17.11 -1.30
C LEU A 177 12.23 -17.36 -2.70
N LYS A 178 12.04 -18.58 -3.21
CA LYS A 178 12.72 -19.06 -4.43
C LYS A 178 12.40 -18.25 -5.70
N VAL A 179 11.31 -17.48 -5.70
CA VAL A 179 10.74 -16.90 -6.94
C VAL A 179 10.65 -15.37 -6.90
N PHE A 180 10.03 -14.79 -5.86
CA PHE A 180 9.91 -13.34 -5.70
C PHE A 180 9.85 -12.92 -4.23
N HIS A 181 9.94 -11.61 -4.00
CA HIS A 181 10.00 -11.00 -2.67
C HIS A 181 8.75 -10.16 -2.42
N PRO A 182 7.78 -10.63 -1.62
CA PRO A 182 6.51 -9.95 -1.48
C PRO A 182 6.62 -8.69 -0.63
N ALA A 183 6.76 -7.55 -1.31
CA ALA A 183 6.67 -6.21 -0.76
C ALA A 183 5.34 -5.56 -1.18
N LEU A 184 5.25 -4.23 -1.17
CA LEU A 184 4.02 -3.51 -1.57
C LEU A 184 3.52 -3.86 -2.99
N CYS A 185 4.42 -4.08 -3.96
CA CYS A 185 4.03 -4.29 -5.36
C CYS A 185 3.37 -5.66 -5.53
N GLU A 186 3.99 -6.68 -4.97
CA GLU A 186 3.54 -8.06 -5.09
C GLU A 186 2.24 -8.28 -4.32
N LEU A 187 2.09 -7.65 -3.15
CA LEU A 187 0.83 -7.63 -2.41
C LEU A 187 -0.31 -7.00 -3.21
N PHE A 188 0.01 -6.10 -4.15
CA PHE A 188 -0.95 -5.49 -5.07
C PHE A 188 -1.18 -6.32 -6.36
N GLY A 189 -0.40 -7.38 -6.57
CA GLY A 189 -0.44 -8.20 -7.79
C GLY A 189 0.53 -7.77 -8.89
N HIS A 190 1.40 -6.78 -8.65
CA HIS A 190 2.50 -6.43 -9.55
C HIS A 190 3.76 -7.21 -9.15
N LEU A 191 4.07 -8.28 -9.88
CA LEU A 191 5.10 -9.25 -9.50
C LEU A 191 6.45 -8.98 -10.16
N ALA A 192 7.47 -8.63 -9.37
CA ALA A 192 8.85 -8.51 -9.86
C ALA A 192 9.60 -9.85 -9.73
N ILE A 193 9.70 -10.60 -10.84
CA ILE A 193 10.41 -11.88 -10.87
C ILE A 193 11.88 -11.66 -11.22
N LYS A 194 12.78 -12.10 -10.34
CA LYS A 194 14.21 -11.74 -10.40
C LYS A 194 15.09 -12.73 -11.15
N SER A 195 14.54 -13.87 -11.56
CA SER A 195 15.30 -14.91 -12.26
C SER A 195 14.47 -15.50 -13.40
N LYS A 196 15.17 -15.96 -14.44
CA LYS A 196 14.55 -16.64 -15.58
C LYS A 196 13.82 -17.92 -15.13
N ASP A 197 14.48 -18.74 -14.32
CA ASP A 197 13.90 -19.97 -13.76
C ASP A 197 12.63 -19.68 -12.94
N GLY A 198 12.67 -18.66 -12.08
CA GLY A 198 11.48 -18.21 -11.36
C GLY A 198 10.37 -17.75 -12.30
N TYR A 199 10.69 -17.06 -13.39
CA TYR A 199 9.69 -16.59 -14.36
C TYR A 199 9.06 -17.75 -15.15
N GLU A 200 9.84 -18.78 -15.48
CA GLU A 200 9.38 -19.95 -16.23
C GLU A 200 8.60 -20.93 -15.36
N THR A 201 8.83 -20.94 -14.05
CA THR A 201 8.23 -21.92 -13.12
C THR A 201 7.10 -21.36 -12.26
N ILE A 202 6.97 -20.03 -12.15
CA ILE A 202 5.92 -19.42 -11.32
C ILE A 202 4.53 -19.72 -11.89
N THR A 203 3.61 -20.08 -10.99
CA THR A 203 2.19 -20.26 -11.28
C THR A 203 1.35 -19.36 -10.39
N GLU A 204 0.09 -19.15 -10.76
CA GLU A 204 -0.87 -18.40 -9.93
C GLU A 204 -1.05 -19.05 -8.55
N GLU A 205 -1.04 -20.38 -8.48
CA GLU A 205 -1.11 -21.14 -7.22
C GLU A 205 0.09 -20.80 -6.31
N ILE A 206 1.31 -20.84 -6.85
CA ILE A 206 2.53 -20.49 -6.10
C ILE A 206 2.46 -19.03 -5.60
N VAL A 207 2.02 -18.10 -6.44
CA VAL A 207 1.86 -16.69 -6.05
C VAL A 207 0.83 -16.57 -4.93
N SER A 208 -0.33 -17.21 -5.11
CA SER A 208 -1.43 -17.14 -4.17
C SER A 208 -1.05 -17.70 -2.81
N ASP A 209 -0.38 -18.86 -2.79
CA ASP A 209 0.12 -19.49 -1.56
C ASP A 209 1.11 -18.59 -0.83
N ILE A 210 2.06 -17.97 -1.54
CA ILE A 210 3.04 -17.05 -0.94
C ILE A 210 2.33 -15.84 -0.34
N LEU A 211 1.45 -15.17 -1.10
CA LEU A 211 0.74 -13.97 -0.64
C LEU A 211 -0.20 -14.27 0.52
N GLN A 212 -0.88 -15.41 0.48
CA GLN A 212 -1.76 -15.87 1.53
C GLN A 212 -0.96 -16.22 2.79
N ASP A 213 0.13 -16.98 2.67
CA ASP A 213 0.95 -17.36 3.82
C ASP A 213 1.42 -16.13 4.62
N ILE A 214 1.86 -15.08 3.92
CA ILE A 214 2.42 -13.91 4.61
C ILE A 214 1.36 -12.99 5.23
N THR A 215 0.10 -13.03 4.78
CA THR A 215 -0.93 -12.06 5.22
C THR A 215 -2.07 -12.68 6.02
N MET A 216 -2.41 -13.95 5.79
CA MET A 216 -3.61 -14.57 6.35
C MET A 216 -3.59 -14.64 7.89
N GLU A 217 -2.51 -15.15 8.46
CA GLU A 217 -2.41 -15.32 9.92
C GLU A 217 -2.39 -13.95 10.64
N PRO A 218 -1.55 -12.96 10.26
CA PRO A 218 -1.61 -11.62 10.83
C PRO A 218 -2.98 -10.97 10.68
N PHE A 219 -3.61 -11.06 9.51
CA PHE A 219 -4.94 -10.51 9.27
C PHE A 219 -5.97 -11.12 10.23
N ASN A 220 -6.04 -12.44 10.34
CA ASN A 220 -6.99 -13.13 11.22
C ASN A 220 -6.78 -12.78 12.70
N ARG A 221 -5.53 -12.55 13.11
CA ARG A 221 -5.18 -12.14 14.47
C ARG A 221 -5.79 -10.79 14.86
N ILE A 222 -5.86 -9.86 13.92
CA ILE A 222 -6.22 -8.46 14.20
C ILE A 222 -7.59 -8.03 13.67
N VAL A 223 -8.21 -8.75 12.72
CA VAL A 223 -9.43 -8.31 12.03
C VAL A 223 -10.58 -7.94 12.97
N ASN A 224 -10.78 -8.69 14.06
CA ASN A 224 -11.82 -8.38 15.05
C ASN A 224 -11.48 -7.11 15.85
N GLN A 225 -10.21 -6.89 16.17
CA GLN A 225 -9.76 -5.69 16.87
C GLN A 225 -9.89 -4.46 15.97
N VAL A 226 -9.55 -4.59 14.69
CA VAL A 226 -9.74 -3.55 13.67
C VAL A 226 -11.23 -3.26 13.46
N LYS A 227 -12.09 -4.29 13.48
CA LYS A 227 -13.54 -4.10 13.43
C LYS A 227 -14.01 -3.19 14.56
N ILE A 228 -13.61 -3.48 15.80
CA ILE A 228 -13.92 -2.68 16.99
C ILE A 228 -13.33 -1.27 16.88
N LEU A 229 -12.10 -1.14 16.38
CA LEU A 229 -11.42 0.14 16.16
C LEU A 229 -12.23 1.11 15.30
N PHE A 230 -13.05 0.61 14.37
CA PHE A 230 -13.87 1.40 13.45
C PHE A 230 -15.38 1.34 13.70
N SER A 231 -15.83 0.68 14.77
CA SER A 231 -17.25 0.62 15.13
C SER A 231 -17.81 1.90 15.77
N ASN A 232 -16.94 2.84 16.14
CA ASN A 232 -17.28 4.12 16.79
C ASN A 232 -16.78 5.30 15.95
#